data_AF-A0A1F9ZFX4-F1
#
_entry.id   AF-A0A1F9ZFX4-F1
#
_cell.length_a   1.000
_cell.length_b   1.000
_cell.length_c   1.000
_cell.angle_alpha   90.00
_cell.angle_beta   90.00
_cell.angle_gamma   90.00
#
_symmetry.space_group_name_H-M   'P 1'
#
loop_
_entity.id
_entity.type
_entity.pdbx_description
1 polymer ?
#
loop_
_entity_poly.entity_id
_entity_poly.type
_entity_poly.pdbx_seq_one_letter_code
_entity_poly.pdbx_strand_id
1 'polypeptide(L)'
;MSAPAPAPKPPAPAGPPLPPPGPAEQEMLDALRGALSDMAEEPRRVAVRRLVTRSTPERMRDTIAKIRSLGCRRLSAISAVDMGETIDVIYHACAPKGVLVSVRAAVPKKAARIPTVTDILPAAALYEREIHDLFGVEFVGNPDLRRLMLHEGWPEGQYPLRKDWKPATTEAVKHA
;
A
#
# COMPACT_ATOMS: atom_id res chain seq x y z
N MET A 1 14.99 -26.95 9.93
CA MET A 1 13.93 -27.29 8.96
C MET A 1 12.88 -26.19 9.03
N SER A 2 12.69 -25.41 7.96
CA SER A 2 11.72 -24.31 7.95
C SER A 2 10.31 -24.91 7.87
N ALA A 3 9.40 -24.45 8.73
CA ALA A 3 8.00 -24.85 8.66
C ALA A 3 7.43 -24.44 7.28
N PRO A 4 6.58 -25.28 6.65
CA PRO A 4 5.92 -24.93 5.40
C PRO A 4 5.09 -23.66 5.59
N ALA A 5 5.10 -22.79 4.58
CA ALA A 5 4.27 -21.59 4.58
C ALA A 5 2.79 -21.99 4.78
N PRO A 6 2.02 -21.27 5.61
CA PRO A 6 0.61 -21.56 5.79
C PRO A 6 -0.10 -21.49 4.43
N ALA A 7 -0.95 -22.48 4.15
CA ALA A 7 -1.73 -22.52 2.92
C ALA A 7 -2.48 -21.19 2.73
N PRO A 8 -2.58 -20.67 1.48
CA PRO A 8 -3.31 -19.44 1.23
C PRO A 8 -4.74 -19.60 1.75
N LYS A 9 -5.19 -18.65 2.58
CA LYS A 9 -6.55 -18.65 3.11
C LYS A 9 -7.51 -18.74 1.90
N PRO A 10 -8.49 -19.67 1.90
CA PRO A 10 -9.42 -19.77 0.79
C PRO A 10 -10.09 -18.40 0.54
N PRO A 11 -10.38 -18.06 -0.72
CA PRO A 11 -11.03 -16.79 -1.02
C PRO A 11 -12.31 -16.69 -0.19
N ALA A 12 -12.52 -15.53 0.43
CA ALA A 12 -13.75 -15.29 1.17
C ALA A 12 -14.96 -15.54 0.24
N PRO A 13 -16.07 -16.12 0.75
CA PRO A 13 -17.26 -16.33 -0.06
C PRO A 13 -17.67 -15.01 -0.70
N ALA A 14 -18.07 -15.06 -1.97
CA ALA A 14 -18.54 -13.87 -2.67
C ALA A 14 -19.71 -13.28 -1.88
N GLY A 15 -19.52 -12.07 -1.35
CA GLY A 15 -20.58 -11.34 -0.69
C GLY A 15 -21.74 -11.06 -1.65
N PRO A 16 -22.86 -10.52 -1.16
CA PRO A 16 -23.95 -10.11 -2.03
C PRO A 16 -23.42 -9.18 -3.14
N PRO A 17 -23.99 -9.25 -4.36
CA PRO A 17 -23.55 -8.43 -5.47
C PRO A 17 -23.65 -6.95 -5.11
N LEU A 18 -22.64 -6.18 -5.51
CA LEU A 18 -22.63 -4.74 -5.25
C LEU A 18 -23.80 -4.08 -5.99
N PRO A 19 -24.52 -3.12 -5.37
CA PRO A 19 -25.53 -2.34 -6.07
C PRO A 19 -24.87 -1.57 -7.23
N PRO A 20 -25.59 -1.13 -8.28
CA PRO A 20 -25.00 -0.34 -9.36
C PRO A 20 -24.18 0.87 -8.86
N PRO A 21 -23.13 1.29 -9.59
CA PRO A 21 -22.35 2.45 -9.17
C PRO A 21 -23.19 3.72 -9.18
N GLY A 22 -23.01 4.56 -8.16
CA GLY A 22 -23.63 5.89 -8.13
C GLY A 22 -22.97 6.85 -9.14
N PRO A 23 -23.58 8.00 -9.45
CA PRO A 23 -23.07 8.92 -10.49
C PRO A 23 -21.62 9.37 -10.26
N ALA A 24 -21.27 9.73 -9.03
CA ALA A 24 -19.91 10.14 -8.67
C ALA A 24 -18.87 9.01 -8.81
N GLU A 25 -19.29 7.78 -8.52
CA GLU A 25 -18.44 6.60 -8.63
C GLU A 25 -18.21 6.24 -10.10
N GLN A 26 -19.26 6.31 -10.92
CA GLN A 26 -19.18 6.08 -12.36
C GLN A 26 -18.30 7.12 -13.06
N GLU A 27 -18.50 8.41 -12.77
CA GLU A 27 -17.69 9.51 -13.30
C GLU A 27 -16.19 9.32 -12.99
N MET A 28 -15.86 8.97 -11.74
CA MET A 28 -14.47 8.72 -11.35
C MET A 28 -13.91 7.45 -12.00
N LEU A 29 -14.72 6.39 -12.14
CA LEU A 29 -14.30 5.16 -12.80
C LEU A 29 -13.92 5.42 -14.27
N ASP A 30 -14.75 6.17 -14.99
CA ASP A 30 -14.51 6.49 -16.39
C ASP A 30 -13.31 7.43 -16.56
N ALA A 31 -13.15 8.42 -15.67
CA ALA A 31 -11.98 9.29 -15.63
C ALA A 31 -10.68 8.50 -15.39
N LEU A 32 -10.68 7.55 -14.45
CA LEU A 32 -9.53 6.70 -14.17
C LEU A 32 -9.20 5.78 -15.35
N ARG A 33 -10.21 5.18 -15.99
CA ARG A 33 -10.02 4.32 -17.18
C ARG A 33 -9.36 5.09 -18.32
N GLY A 34 -9.84 6.30 -18.61
CA GLY A 34 -9.25 7.13 -19.65
C GLY A 34 -7.83 7.58 -19.32
N ALA A 35 -7.58 7.94 -18.05
CA ALA A 35 -6.31 8.54 -17.64
C ALA A 35 -5.18 7.55 -17.33
N LEU A 36 -5.49 6.29 -17.00
CA LEU A 36 -4.52 5.29 -16.53
C LEU A 36 -4.33 4.10 -17.49
N SER A 37 -4.94 4.12 -18.67
CA SER A 37 -4.99 2.99 -19.62
C SER A 37 -3.61 2.44 -20.02
N ASP A 38 -2.58 3.28 -20.05
CA ASP A 38 -1.18 2.92 -20.36
C ASP A 38 -0.28 2.79 -19.12
N MET A 39 -0.82 3.04 -17.92
CA MET A 39 -0.05 3.20 -16.68
C MET A 39 -0.37 2.16 -15.61
N ALA A 40 -1.59 1.61 -15.64
CA ALA A 40 -2.11 0.72 -14.61
C ALA A 40 -3.16 -0.25 -15.19
N GLU A 41 -3.43 -1.33 -14.46
CA GLU A 41 -4.56 -2.21 -14.72
C GLU A 41 -5.90 -1.44 -14.71
N GLU A 42 -6.89 -2.01 -15.40
CA GLU A 42 -8.23 -1.44 -15.41
C GLU A 42 -8.75 -1.23 -13.98
N PRO A 43 -9.19 0.00 -13.64
CA PRO A 43 -9.78 0.29 -12.34
C PRO A 43 -11.01 -0.57 -12.09
N ARG A 44 -11.09 -1.14 -10.91
CA ARG A 44 -12.16 -2.02 -10.46
C ARG A 44 -12.86 -1.47 -9.25
N ARG A 45 -14.16 -1.64 -9.21
CA ARG A 45 -14.98 -1.34 -8.04
C ARG A 45 -14.97 -2.53 -7.09
N VAL A 46 -14.55 -2.30 -5.85
CA VAL A 46 -14.42 -3.34 -4.82
C VAL A 46 -15.42 -3.18 -3.68
N ALA A 47 -15.97 -1.98 -3.52
CA ALA A 47 -17.12 -1.70 -2.65
C ALA A 47 -17.77 -0.38 -3.11
N VAL A 48 -18.91 -0.02 -2.51
CA VAL A 48 -19.55 1.28 -2.74
C VAL A 48 -18.56 2.41 -2.48
N ARG A 49 -18.33 3.26 -3.49
CA ARG A 49 -17.39 4.39 -3.48
C ARG A 49 -15.95 3.98 -3.18
N ARG A 50 -15.56 2.74 -3.52
CA ARG A 50 -14.18 2.25 -3.39
C ARG A 50 -13.72 1.64 -4.71
N LEU A 51 -12.79 2.35 -5.34
CA LEU A 51 -12.14 1.96 -6.57
C LEU A 51 -10.71 1.54 -6.28
N VAL A 52 -10.24 0.52 -6.99
CA VAL A 52 -8.88 -0.04 -6.90
C VAL A 52 -8.30 -0.13 -8.29
N THR A 53 -7.04 0.24 -8.45
CA THR A 53 -6.24 -0.06 -9.63
C THR A 53 -4.85 -0.54 -9.19
N ARG A 54 -4.18 -1.31 -10.06
CA ARG A 54 -2.82 -1.80 -9.83
C ARG A 54 -1.88 -1.18 -10.85
N SER A 55 -0.84 -0.51 -10.37
CA SER A 55 0.28 -0.02 -11.16
C SER A 55 1.52 -0.90 -10.92
N THR A 56 2.64 -0.56 -11.55
CA THR A 56 3.95 -1.15 -11.23
C THR A 56 4.73 -0.20 -10.30
N PRO A 57 5.75 -0.69 -9.57
CA PRO A 57 6.59 0.18 -8.73
C PRO A 57 7.20 1.35 -9.51
N GLU A 58 7.64 1.11 -10.76
CA GLU A 58 8.27 2.10 -11.63
C GLU A 58 7.29 3.19 -12.07
N ARG A 59 6.02 2.82 -12.30
CA ARG A 59 4.96 3.73 -12.75
C ARG A 59 4.15 4.34 -11.59
N MET A 60 4.48 4.01 -10.35
CA MET A 60 3.72 4.47 -9.18
C MET A 60 3.68 6.00 -9.10
N ARG A 61 4.83 6.68 -9.25
CA ARG A 61 4.91 8.14 -9.21
C ARG A 61 4.00 8.80 -10.23
N ASP A 62 4.09 8.37 -11.49
CA ASP A 62 3.30 8.95 -12.57
C ASP A 62 1.80 8.66 -12.39
N THR A 63 1.47 7.47 -11.89
CA THR A 63 0.09 7.07 -11.57
C THR A 63 -0.49 7.96 -10.45
N ILE A 64 0.28 8.20 -9.39
CA ILE A 64 -0.10 9.07 -8.28
C ILE A 64 -0.25 10.52 -8.73
N ALA A 65 0.67 11.02 -9.56
CA ALA A 65 0.57 12.34 -10.17
C ALA A 65 -0.70 12.46 -11.02
N LYS A 66 -1.04 11.43 -11.80
CA LYS A 66 -2.25 11.42 -12.63
C LYS A 66 -3.51 11.43 -11.78
N ILE A 67 -3.67 10.54 -10.80
CA ILE A 67 -4.89 10.54 -9.96
C ILE A 67 -5.03 11.84 -9.14
N ARG A 68 -3.92 12.47 -8.76
CA ARG A 68 -3.92 13.79 -8.12
C ARG A 68 -4.47 14.87 -9.06
N SER A 69 -4.13 14.81 -10.35
CA SER A 69 -4.69 15.73 -11.36
C SER A 69 -6.19 15.56 -11.56
N LEU A 70 -6.72 14.34 -11.34
CA LEU A 70 -8.16 14.03 -11.32
C LEU A 70 -8.87 14.44 -10.02
N GLY A 71 -8.17 15.09 -9.09
CA GLY A 71 -8.75 15.59 -7.84
C GLY A 71 -8.56 14.68 -6.63
N CYS A 72 -7.85 13.55 -6.75
CA CYS A 72 -7.49 12.69 -5.61
C CYS A 72 -6.34 13.31 -4.80
N ARG A 73 -6.59 14.44 -4.13
CA ARG A 73 -5.56 15.25 -3.45
C ARG A 73 -5.42 14.94 -1.96
N ARG A 74 -6.44 14.36 -1.34
CA ARG A 74 -6.45 14.04 0.09
C ARG A 74 -6.08 12.59 0.30
N LEU A 75 -4.88 12.35 0.82
CA LEU A 75 -4.45 11.04 1.25
C LEU A 75 -5.25 10.62 2.49
N SER A 76 -5.82 9.40 2.46
CA SER A 76 -6.50 8.79 3.58
C SER A 76 -5.55 7.90 4.38
N ALA A 77 -4.70 7.14 3.69
CA ALA A 77 -3.66 6.29 4.26
C ALA A 77 -2.71 5.84 3.13
N ILE A 78 -1.51 5.41 3.50
CA ILE A 78 -0.72 4.47 2.70
C ILE A 78 -0.56 3.23 3.56
N SER A 79 -0.85 2.06 3.00
CA SER A 79 -0.74 0.79 3.70
C SER A 79 0.21 -0.15 2.98
N ALA A 80 0.75 -1.12 3.72
CA ALA A 80 1.53 -2.20 3.15
C ALA A 80 0.95 -3.56 3.57
N VAL A 81 0.96 -4.52 2.65
CA VAL A 81 0.50 -5.89 2.90
C VAL A 81 1.55 -6.87 2.40
N ASP A 82 2.05 -7.70 3.30
CA ASP A 82 2.93 -8.81 2.95
C ASP A 82 2.13 -9.92 2.24
N MET A 83 2.47 -10.21 0.99
CA MET A 83 1.84 -11.22 0.15
C MET A 83 2.68 -12.51 0.02
N GLY A 84 3.72 -12.69 0.84
CA GLY A 84 4.67 -13.81 0.76
C GLY A 84 5.93 -13.37 0.04
N GLU A 85 5.97 -13.50 -1.29
CA GLU A 85 7.15 -13.11 -2.10
C GLU A 85 7.23 -11.61 -2.39
N THR A 86 6.11 -10.89 -2.23
CA THR A 86 6.00 -9.46 -2.50
C THR A 86 5.39 -8.72 -1.32
N ILE A 87 5.60 -7.41 -1.28
CA ILE A 87 4.89 -6.48 -0.40
C ILE A 87 4.06 -5.58 -1.31
N ASP A 88 2.74 -5.57 -1.14
CA ASP A 88 1.89 -4.60 -1.81
C ASP A 88 1.92 -3.29 -1.04
N VAL A 89 2.37 -2.21 -1.68
CA VAL A 89 2.26 -0.83 -1.18
C VAL A 89 1.04 -0.19 -1.82
N ILE A 90 0.13 0.35 -1.01
CA ILE A 90 -1.19 0.79 -1.42
C ILE A 90 -1.45 2.22 -0.97
N TYR A 91 -1.63 3.13 -1.92
CA TYR A 91 -1.97 4.52 -1.69
C TYR A 91 -3.49 4.70 -1.75
N HIS A 92 -4.10 5.20 -0.68
CA HIS A 92 -5.53 5.46 -0.60
C HIS A 92 -5.79 6.96 -0.63
N ALA A 93 -6.38 7.48 -1.70
CA ALA A 93 -6.68 8.90 -1.86
C ALA A 93 -8.18 9.12 -2.10
N CYS A 94 -8.73 10.16 -1.47
CA CYS A 94 -10.11 10.55 -1.67
C CYS A 94 -10.24 11.49 -2.88
N ALA A 95 -11.06 11.07 -3.84
CA ALA A 95 -11.58 11.90 -4.91
C ALA A 95 -12.70 12.84 -4.41
N PRO A 96 -13.07 13.85 -5.22
CA PRO A 96 -14.28 14.65 -4.99
C PRO A 96 -15.50 13.76 -4.82
N LYS A 97 -16.55 14.29 -4.16
CA LYS A 97 -17.79 13.55 -3.91
C LYS A 97 -17.52 12.21 -3.19
N GLY A 98 -16.47 12.15 -2.36
CA GLY A 98 -16.12 11.08 -1.41
C GLY A 98 -15.97 9.67 -2.00
N VAL A 99 -15.45 9.55 -3.21
CA VAL A 99 -14.99 8.27 -3.76
C VAL A 99 -13.56 8.02 -3.26
N LEU A 100 -13.28 6.82 -2.74
CA LEU A 100 -11.93 6.42 -2.37
C LEU A 100 -11.28 5.67 -3.53
N VAL A 101 -10.14 6.16 -3.99
CA VAL A 101 -9.32 5.53 -5.03
C VAL A 101 -8.08 4.95 -4.38
N SER A 102 -7.83 3.66 -4.61
CA SER A 102 -6.66 2.96 -4.09
C SER A 102 -5.77 2.50 -5.24
N VAL A 103 -4.52 2.95 -5.24
CA VAL A 103 -3.51 2.54 -6.23
C VAL A 103 -2.51 1.63 -5.52
N ARG A 104 -2.34 0.40 -6.00
CA ARG A 104 -1.38 -0.56 -5.43
C ARG A 104 -0.24 -0.86 -6.40
N ALA A 105 0.94 -1.14 -5.87
CA ALA A 105 2.02 -1.81 -6.58
C ALA A 105 2.65 -2.88 -5.68
N ALA A 106 3.01 -4.01 -6.28
CA ALA A 106 3.73 -5.07 -5.61
C ALA A 106 5.24 -4.87 -5.80
N VAL A 107 6.00 -4.80 -4.70
CA VAL A 107 7.47 -4.80 -4.73
C VAL A 107 8.01 -6.16 -4.30
N PRO A 108 9.10 -6.67 -4.90
CA PRO A 108 9.74 -7.91 -4.45
C PRO A 108 10.21 -7.77 -3.00
N LYS A 109 9.82 -8.70 -2.09
CA LYS A 109 10.15 -8.59 -0.66
C LYS A 109 11.66 -8.53 -0.39
N LYS A 110 12.45 -9.29 -1.16
CA LYS A 110 13.91 -9.37 -1.03
C LYS A 110 14.65 -8.10 -1.45
N ALA A 111 14.00 -7.27 -2.26
CA ALA A 111 14.53 -6.02 -2.79
C ALA A 111 13.40 -4.98 -2.85
N ALA A 112 12.76 -4.76 -1.70
CA ALA A 112 11.53 -3.97 -1.62
C ALA A 112 11.85 -2.48 -1.78
N ARG A 113 11.78 -2.00 -3.02
CA ARG A 113 12.08 -0.61 -3.38
C ARG A 113 10.96 -0.05 -4.23
N ILE A 114 10.56 1.19 -3.95
CA ILE A 114 9.57 1.93 -4.75
C ILE A 114 9.93 3.41 -4.71
N PRO A 115 9.69 4.20 -5.76
CA PRO A 115 9.93 5.64 -5.69
C PRO A 115 8.99 6.30 -4.67
N THR A 116 9.52 7.26 -3.90
CA THR A 116 8.70 8.13 -3.01
C THR A 116 7.67 8.90 -3.83
N VAL A 117 6.61 9.40 -3.19
CA VAL A 117 5.70 10.41 -3.78
C VAL A 117 5.59 11.66 -2.90
N THR A 118 6.50 11.85 -1.95
CA THR A 118 6.46 12.95 -0.97
C THR A 118 6.47 14.36 -1.58
N ASP A 119 7.09 14.55 -2.75
CA ASP A 119 7.05 15.80 -3.50
C ASP A 119 5.70 16.06 -4.21
N ILE A 120 4.97 14.99 -4.52
CA ILE A 120 3.64 15.04 -5.15
C ILE A 120 2.53 15.16 -4.10
N LEU A 121 2.66 14.39 -3.02
CA LEU A 121 1.77 14.28 -1.88
C LEU A 121 2.59 14.38 -0.57
N PRO A 122 2.81 15.59 -0.02
CA PRO A 122 3.60 15.78 1.20
C PRO A 122 3.13 14.97 2.40
N ALA A 123 1.83 14.69 2.48
CA ALA A 123 1.24 13.84 3.51
C ALA A 123 1.79 12.39 3.51
N ALA A 124 2.41 11.93 2.42
CA ALA A 124 3.01 10.60 2.32
C ALA A 124 4.23 10.41 3.24
N ALA A 125 4.89 11.49 3.69
CA ALA A 125 6.17 11.41 4.39
C ALA A 125 6.14 10.51 5.63
N LEU A 126 5.12 10.64 6.49
CA LEU A 126 5.00 9.81 7.69
C LEU A 126 4.63 8.37 7.36
N TYR A 127 3.75 8.13 6.39
CA TYR A 127 3.34 6.77 6.04
C TYR A 127 4.46 5.99 5.33
N GLU A 128 5.21 6.63 4.44
CA GLU A 128 6.37 6.01 3.81
C GLU A 128 7.42 5.62 4.85
N ARG A 129 7.67 6.47 5.85
CA ARG A 129 8.54 6.15 6.99
C ARG A 129 8.01 5.01 7.84
N GLU A 130 6.71 4.99 8.14
CA GLU A 130 6.08 3.90 8.88
C GLU A 130 6.25 2.56 8.15
N ILE A 131 5.98 2.53 6.84
CA ILE A 131 6.11 1.32 6.03
C ILE A 131 7.58 0.93 5.89
N HIS A 132 8.49 1.88 5.73
CA HIS A 132 9.93 1.61 5.75
C HIS A 132 10.35 0.94 7.06
N ASP A 133 9.91 1.47 8.19
CA ASP A 133 10.30 0.97 9.51
C ASP A 133 9.69 -0.41 9.81
N LEU A 134 8.42 -0.62 9.49
CA LEU A 134 7.68 -1.83 9.87
C LEU A 134 7.75 -2.96 8.84
N PHE A 135 7.94 -2.62 7.56
CA PHE A 135 7.98 -3.57 6.44
C PHE A 135 9.31 -3.57 5.67
N GLY A 136 10.23 -2.64 5.92
CA GLY A 136 11.53 -2.61 5.25
C GLY A 136 11.45 -2.29 3.76
N VAL A 137 10.48 -1.46 3.36
CA VAL A 137 10.36 -0.96 1.98
C VAL A 137 11.16 0.33 1.87
N GLU A 138 12.11 0.38 0.95
CA GLU A 138 12.88 1.59 0.64
C GLU A 138 12.08 2.50 -0.30
N PHE A 139 11.76 3.71 0.15
CA PHE A 139 11.12 4.74 -0.67
C PHE A 139 12.17 5.66 -1.32
N VAL A 140 12.61 5.30 -2.51
CA VAL A 140 13.73 5.96 -3.21
C VAL A 140 13.42 7.44 -3.43
N GLY A 141 14.30 8.32 -2.92
CA GLY A 141 14.19 9.77 -3.03
C GLY A 141 13.46 10.45 -1.87
N ASN A 142 12.96 9.71 -0.87
CA ASN A 142 12.35 10.32 0.31
C ASN A 142 13.44 11.05 1.15
N PRO A 143 13.21 12.32 1.55
CA PRO A 143 14.23 13.13 2.22
C PRO A 143 14.54 12.71 3.67
N ASP A 144 13.66 11.95 4.33
CA ASP A 144 13.87 11.44 5.69
C ASP A 144 13.26 10.04 5.84
N LEU A 145 14.10 9.00 5.70
CA LEU A 145 13.73 7.60 5.94
C LEU A 145 14.28 7.04 7.25
N ARG A 146 14.50 7.88 8.26
CA ARG A 146 14.80 7.39 9.60
C ARG A 146 13.59 6.66 10.19
N ARG A 147 13.86 5.76 11.14
CA ARG A 147 12.83 5.04 11.92
C ARG A 147 11.78 5.97 12.51
N LEU A 148 10.58 5.45 12.72
CA LEU A 148 9.43 6.22 13.19
C LEU A 148 8.66 5.51 14.31
N MET A 149 8.43 4.20 14.18
CA MET A 149 7.61 3.37 15.06
C MET A 149 8.44 2.50 16.00
N LEU A 150 9.55 1.96 15.49
CA LEU A 150 10.41 1.05 16.22
C LEU A 150 11.37 1.83 17.12
N HIS A 151 11.57 1.34 18.34
CA HIS A 151 12.51 1.93 19.27
C HIS A 151 13.97 1.79 18.78
N GLU A 152 14.88 2.63 19.29
CA GLU A 152 16.27 2.71 18.83
C GLU A 152 17.00 1.36 18.94
N GLY A 153 16.79 0.63 20.04
CA GLY A 153 17.37 -0.71 20.25
C GLY A 153 16.75 -1.84 19.43
N TRP A 154 15.80 -1.58 18.55
CA TRP A 154 15.21 -2.63 17.71
C TRP A 154 16.26 -3.14 16.70
N PRO A 155 16.44 -4.46 16.52
CA PRO A 155 17.50 -4.96 15.65
C PRO A 155 17.32 -4.51 14.19
N GLU A 156 18.40 -4.12 13.53
CA GLU A 156 18.37 -3.78 12.11
C GLU A 156 17.95 -4.96 11.24
N GLY A 157 17.28 -4.67 10.13
CA GLY A 157 16.77 -5.70 9.21
C GLY A 157 15.59 -6.54 9.74
N GLN A 158 15.08 -6.25 10.94
CA GLN A 158 13.91 -6.93 11.50
C GLN A 158 12.64 -6.10 11.30
N TYR A 159 11.64 -6.69 10.64
CA TYR A 159 10.42 -6.00 10.22
C TYR A 159 9.18 -6.72 10.77
N PRO A 160 8.60 -6.25 11.88
CA PRO A 160 7.61 -7.03 12.65
C PRO A 160 6.28 -7.27 11.93
N LEU A 161 5.96 -6.47 10.91
CA LEU A 161 4.72 -6.65 10.13
C LEU A 161 4.91 -7.55 8.90
N ARG A 162 6.11 -8.09 8.67
CA ARG A 162 6.32 -9.17 7.70
C ARG A 162 5.83 -10.50 8.27
N LYS A 163 5.15 -11.29 7.45
CA LYS A 163 4.54 -12.58 7.82
C LYS A 163 5.56 -13.64 8.25
N ASP A 164 6.78 -13.55 7.73
CA ASP A 164 7.90 -14.44 8.04
C ASP A 164 8.71 -13.98 9.26
N TRP A 165 8.41 -12.79 9.81
CA TRP A 165 9.05 -12.32 11.03
C TRP A 165 8.60 -13.17 12.23
N LYS A 166 9.56 -13.50 13.10
CA LYS A 166 9.31 -14.16 14.36
C LYS A 166 9.96 -13.34 15.47
N PRO A 167 9.23 -13.04 16.57
CA PRO A 167 9.85 -12.43 17.72
C PRO A 167 10.96 -13.34 18.22
N ALA A 168 12.07 -12.75 18.68
CA ALA A 168 13.05 -13.49 19.45
C ALA A 168 12.30 -14.12 20.63
N THR A 169 12.36 -15.45 20.74
CA THR A 169 11.66 -16.18 21.80
C THR A 169 12.13 -15.64 23.14
N THR A 170 11.18 -15.21 23.99
CA THR A 170 11.45 -14.77 25.35
C THR A 170 11.98 -15.95 26.17
N GLU A 171 13.28 -16.23 26.09
CA GLU A 171 13.98 -16.83 27.21
C GLU A 171 14.51 -15.69 28.09
N ALA A 172 14.01 -15.64 29.32
CA ALA A 172 14.43 -14.78 30.43
C ALA A 172 14.15 -13.27 30.32
N VAL A 173 12.88 -12.89 30.48
CA VAL A 173 12.57 -11.78 31.41
C VAL A 173 12.10 -12.40 32.72
N LYS A 174 13.06 -12.89 33.52
CA LYS A 174 12.80 -13.09 34.95
C LYS A 174 12.72 -11.71 35.56
N HIS A 175 11.53 -11.31 36.00
CA HIS A 175 11.37 -10.15 36.86
C HIS A 175 12.29 -10.33 38.08
N ALA A 176 13.26 -9.43 38.20
CA ALA A 176 14.04 -9.21 39.42
C ALA A 176 13.43 -8.01 40.17
#